data_AF-A0AAD4EPR4-F1
#
_entry.id   AF-A0AAD4EPR4-F1
#
_cell.length_a   1.000
_cell.length_b   1.000
_cell.length_c   1.000
_cell.angle_alpha   90.00
_cell.angle_beta   90.00
_cell.angle_gamma   90.00
#
_symmetry.space_group_name_H-M   'P 1'
#
loop_
_entity.id
_entity.type
_entity.pdbx_description
1 polymer ?
#
loop_
_entity_poly.entity_id
_entity_poly.type
_entity_poly.pdbx_seq_one_letter_code
_entity_poly.pdbx_strand_id
1 'polypeptide(L)'
;MNPFGLPEPAFSFMGHFINWYTHQVQLYDADSRRPIVVTIPNPDGPEPPDHDPEFDLAMLKAMRILGTHLNNLPPECVAISANETGELLDVYRDITLAGHYFPLAEYGLPPAVAAGTVLRSELTEIRRLSLGVDLVEYADGSRAVFKYTTLRPVALWAELQILARLPQHPHLALLDRIVLDELTASRVVGFTIKYVAGETLDKSESGGLFKLKWLKQLLRTVDDLNLKHGITHQDIARRNLIVDPATDDLVLIDFNVSCRVGTVRQGEKNPEGKWGERDDVKGVLVCVYDIITRDPSLKDTGQPPFYAYMLQQLNEKDFLEPAKWIKHPDVQLDHGVAEFYFVLMDWVRKRRAGRELAHYTEASKHLEWPPPPLQRTVHRAAEERAAGRPILEWQRPLWSKLDPKRRLLATGRYADEEPPAPAAVTNAAGKSSRDDANAGPVPIGGDNPDKTAPGKPPTKIPAVSNGAQPDSAASPAAADHGTGSAELDKGSRKLRPRQATPIKRKKQEGDAFGAATAPKTATDSAPRKRRLKRLN
;
A
#
# COMPACT_ATOMS: atom_id res chain seq x y z
N MET A 1 -6.16 19.55 8.87
CA MET A 1 -4.71 19.84 8.84
C MET A 1 -4.02 18.85 9.77
N ASN A 2 -2.89 18.27 9.35
CA ASN A 2 -2.07 17.43 10.22
C ASN A 2 -1.68 18.23 11.49
N PRO A 3 -1.37 17.60 12.65
CA PRO A 3 -0.74 18.28 13.79
C PRO A 3 0.42 19.23 13.44
N PHE A 4 1.01 19.12 12.25
CA PHE A 4 2.09 19.98 11.76
C PHE A 4 1.67 21.10 10.78
N GLY A 5 0.37 21.34 10.55
CA GLY A 5 -0.11 22.37 9.61
C GLY A 5 0.21 22.09 8.13
N LEU A 6 0.84 20.95 7.84
CA LEU A 6 1.06 20.44 6.50
C LEU A 6 -0.24 19.79 5.97
N PRO A 7 -0.51 19.84 4.65
CA PRO A 7 -1.56 19.03 4.05
C PRO A 7 -1.31 17.55 4.37
N GLU A 8 -2.29 16.88 4.97
CA GLU A 8 -2.25 15.44 5.29
C GLU A 8 -2.30 14.61 3.99
N PRO A 9 -1.36 13.68 3.79
CA PRO A 9 0.06 13.80 4.06
C PRO A 9 0.82 13.91 2.74
N ALA A 10 1.63 14.97 2.59
CA ALA A 10 2.44 15.16 1.38
C ALA A 10 3.43 14.00 1.11
N PHE A 11 3.89 13.31 2.16
CA PHE A 11 4.95 12.30 2.05
C PHE A 11 4.51 10.92 2.53
N SER A 12 4.98 9.87 1.84
CA SER A 12 4.84 8.47 2.23
C SER A 12 6.20 7.85 2.53
N PHE A 13 6.30 7.08 3.60
CA PHE A 13 7.52 6.37 3.96
C PHE A 13 7.77 5.18 3.02
N MET A 14 8.97 5.08 2.47
CA MET A 14 9.36 4.02 1.53
C MET A 14 10.42 3.07 2.10
N GLY A 15 11.23 3.54 3.06
CA GLY A 15 12.30 2.76 3.66
C GLY A 15 13.21 3.60 4.54
N HIS A 16 14.05 2.93 5.33
CA HIS A 16 14.99 3.57 6.24
C HIS A 16 16.25 2.73 6.32
N PHE A 17 17.40 3.38 6.21
CA PHE A 17 18.71 2.78 6.43
C PHE A 17 19.41 3.55 7.54
N ILE A 18 19.96 2.82 8.51
CA ILE A 18 20.68 3.38 9.65
C ILE A 18 22.13 2.93 9.53
N ASN A 19 23.06 3.86 9.68
CA ASN A 19 24.46 3.55 9.90
C ASN A 19 24.96 4.28 11.15
N TRP A 20 26.25 4.12 11.46
CA TRP A 20 26.89 4.68 12.64
C TRP A 20 26.75 6.19 12.81
N TYR A 21 26.54 6.94 11.72
CA TYR A 21 26.61 8.39 11.73
C TYR A 21 25.35 9.08 11.20
N THR A 22 24.48 8.34 10.51
CA THR A 22 23.33 8.92 9.82
C THR A 22 22.13 7.97 9.76
N HIS A 23 20.95 8.58 9.74
CA HIS A 23 19.72 7.98 9.25
C HIS A 23 19.47 8.44 7.81
N GLN A 24 19.19 7.48 6.92
CA GLN A 24 18.74 7.73 5.56
C GLN A 24 17.28 7.31 5.44
N VAL A 25 16.37 8.29 5.47
CA VAL A 25 14.93 8.07 5.38
C VAL A 25 14.48 8.27 3.95
N GLN A 26 13.91 7.25 3.33
CA GLN A 26 13.36 7.33 1.99
C GLN A 26 11.90 7.75 2.07
N LEU A 27 11.60 8.93 1.52
CA LEU A 27 10.25 9.49 1.47
C LEU A 27 9.80 9.57 0.02
N TYR A 28 8.51 9.40 -0.22
CA TYR A 28 7.89 9.65 -1.51
C TYR A 28 6.95 10.84 -1.38
N ASP A 29 7.24 11.91 -2.11
CA ASP A 29 6.35 13.06 -2.24
C ASP A 29 5.25 12.73 -3.26
N ALA A 30 4.02 12.54 -2.77
CA ALA A 30 2.88 12.26 -3.61
C ALA A 30 2.51 13.45 -4.51
N ASP A 31 2.86 14.67 -4.10
CA ASP A 31 2.52 15.88 -4.83
C ASP A 31 3.35 15.99 -6.10
N SER A 32 4.68 15.91 -6.01
CA SER A 32 5.56 15.92 -7.19
C SER A 32 5.87 14.54 -7.79
N ARG A 33 5.37 13.46 -7.17
CA ARG A 33 5.62 12.04 -7.54
C ARG A 33 7.10 11.64 -7.45
N ARG A 34 7.85 12.23 -6.51
CA ARG A 34 9.30 12.04 -6.38
C ARG A 34 9.67 11.20 -5.15
N PRO A 35 10.44 10.12 -5.31
CA PRO A 35 11.19 9.54 -4.20
C PRO A 35 12.37 10.47 -3.86
N ILE A 36 12.50 10.85 -2.59
CA ILE A 36 13.58 11.68 -2.07
C ILE A 36 14.14 11.01 -0.81
N VAL A 37 15.45 10.78 -0.78
CA VAL A 37 16.15 10.31 0.41
C VAL A 37 16.59 11.50 1.26
N VAL A 38 16.25 11.49 2.54
CA VAL A 38 16.68 12.50 3.51
C VAL A 38 17.71 11.88 4.43
N THR A 39 18.93 12.42 4.40
CA THR A 39 20.02 11.99 5.28
C THR A 39 20.16 12.97 6.44
N ILE A 40 20.05 12.47 7.67
CA ILE A 40 20.21 13.26 8.90
C ILE A 40 21.22 12.59 9.83
N PRO A 41 21.88 13.32 10.74
CA PRO A 41 22.82 12.74 11.70
C PRO A 41 22.14 11.71 12.60
N ASN A 42 22.90 10.69 12.99
CA ASN A 42 22.56 9.69 13.99
C ASN A 42 23.49 9.90 15.20
N PRO A 43 23.06 10.65 16.22
CA PRO A 43 23.90 10.93 17.38
C PRO A 43 24.13 9.71 18.28
N ASP A 44 23.26 8.70 18.20
CA ASP A 44 23.19 7.59 19.16
C ASP A 44 23.76 6.27 18.59
N GLY A 45 24.09 6.23 17.30
CA GLY A 45 24.70 5.07 16.64
C GLY A 45 23.67 4.01 16.21
N PRO A 46 24.11 2.83 15.75
CA PRO A 46 23.23 1.86 15.08
C PRO A 46 22.53 0.95 16.10
N GLU A 47 21.72 1.49 17.01
CA GLU A 47 20.80 0.64 17.78
C GLU A 47 19.61 0.19 16.89
N PRO A 48 19.22 -1.10 16.92
CA PRO A 48 18.17 -1.64 16.07
C PRO A 48 16.73 -1.26 16.52
N PRO A 49 15.77 -1.20 15.57
CA PRO A 49 14.51 -0.46 15.70
C PRO A 49 13.35 -1.30 16.28
N ASP A 50 13.60 -2.09 17.33
CA ASP A 50 12.51 -2.78 18.02
C ASP A 50 12.17 -1.99 19.29
N HIS A 51 11.26 -1.01 19.11
CA HIS A 51 10.74 -0.06 20.11
C HIS A 51 11.52 1.24 20.32
N ASP A 52 12.30 1.66 19.32
CA ASP A 52 13.06 2.90 19.40
C ASP A 52 12.19 4.14 19.09
N PRO A 53 11.86 5.00 20.07
CA PRO A 53 11.18 6.27 19.81
C PRO A 53 11.97 7.20 18.87
N GLU A 54 13.27 6.97 18.70
CA GLU A 54 14.11 7.72 17.77
C GLU A 54 13.88 7.31 16.31
N PHE A 55 13.42 6.09 16.02
CA PHE A 55 13.00 5.70 14.66
C PHE A 55 11.85 6.61 14.17
N ASP A 56 10.81 6.73 14.99
CA ASP A 56 9.66 7.59 14.69
C ASP A 56 10.08 9.07 14.66
N LEU A 57 10.95 9.49 15.58
CA LEU A 57 11.46 10.85 15.63
C LEU A 57 12.31 11.21 14.40
N ALA A 58 13.18 10.30 13.95
CA ALA A 58 14.02 10.47 12.77
C ALA A 58 13.18 10.56 11.49
N MET A 59 12.15 9.71 11.36
CA MET A 59 11.20 9.80 10.26
C MET A 59 10.44 11.13 10.27
N LEU A 60 9.90 11.54 11.43
CA LEU A 60 9.19 12.82 11.57
C LEU A 60 10.11 14.02 11.30
N LYS A 61 11.36 13.95 11.73
CA LYS A 61 12.40 14.97 11.48
C LYS A 61 12.71 15.05 9.98
N ALA A 62 12.91 13.92 9.31
CA ALA A 62 13.12 13.86 7.88
C ALA A 62 11.95 14.43 7.08
N MET A 63 10.71 14.08 7.45
CA MET A 63 9.50 14.65 6.82
C MET A 63 9.42 16.17 7.00
N ARG A 64 9.77 16.68 8.18
CA ARG A 64 9.81 18.12 8.46
C ARG A 64 10.86 18.83 7.62
N ILE A 65 12.08 18.30 7.57
CA ILE A 65 13.19 18.86 6.78
C ILE A 65 12.79 18.91 5.30
N LEU A 66 12.29 17.79 4.77
CA LEU A 66 11.85 17.74 3.38
C LEU A 66 10.72 18.75 3.13
N GLY A 67 9.71 18.81 4.01
CA GLY A 67 8.61 19.78 3.91
C GLY A 67 9.08 21.23 3.86
N THR A 68 10.08 21.60 4.66
CA THR A 68 10.67 22.95 4.67
C THR A 68 11.34 23.31 3.35
N HIS A 69 12.06 22.35 2.75
CA HIS A 69 12.94 22.64 1.61
C HIS A 69 12.34 22.28 0.26
N LEU A 70 11.28 21.45 0.19
CA LEU A 70 10.73 20.86 -1.03
C LEU A 70 10.47 21.87 -2.15
N ASN A 71 9.93 23.05 -1.80
CA ASN A 71 9.61 24.11 -2.77
C ASN A 71 10.85 24.68 -3.47
N ASN A 72 12.03 24.58 -2.85
CA ASN A 72 13.27 25.13 -3.36
C ASN A 72 14.18 24.06 -3.98
N LEU A 73 13.82 22.78 -3.83
CA LEU A 73 14.59 21.68 -4.42
C LEU A 73 14.41 21.65 -5.94
N PRO A 74 15.49 21.42 -6.70
CA PRO A 74 15.40 21.26 -8.13
C PRO A 74 14.58 20.01 -8.50
N PRO A 75 13.91 19.98 -9.67
CA PRO A 75 13.07 18.85 -10.09
C PRO A 75 13.80 17.49 -10.07
N GLU A 76 15.07 17.49 -10.42
CA GLU A 76 15.98 16.34 -10.49
C GLU A 76 16.60 15.93 -9.14
N CYS A 77 16.24 16.61 -8.05
CA CYS A 77 16.66 16.25 -6.70
C CYS A 77 16.16 14.84 -6.33
N VAL A 78 17.08 13.99 -5.89
CA VAL A 78 16.81 12.60 -5.48
C VAL A 78 17.21 12.32 -4.03
N ALA A 79 18.09 13.14 -3.46
CA ALA A 79 18.40 13.09 -2.05
C ALA A 79 18.86 14.45 -1.52
N ILE A 80 18.70 14.64 -0.22
CA ILE A 80 19.21 15.80 0.52
C ILE A 80 19.93 15.31 1.78
N SER A 81 20.94 16.05 2.21
CA SER A 81 21.52 15.90 3.55
C SER A 81 21.27 17.17 4.36
N ALA A 82 20.99 16.99 5.65
CA ALA A 82 20.76 18.09 6.57
C ALA A 82 21.51 17.86 7.89
N ASN A 83 21.81 18.93 8.60
CA ASN A 83 22.41 18.85 9.95
C ASN A 83 21.34 18.59 11.03
N GLU A 84 21.74 18.62 12.30
CA GLU A 84 20.84 18.38 13.43
C GLU A 84 19.70 19.41 13.55
N THR A 85 19.92 20.65 13.13
CA THR A 85 18.92 21.74 13.16
C THR A 85 17.96 21.69 11.96
N GLY A 86 18.27 20.90 10.94
CA GLY A 86 17.48 20.75 9.73
C GLY A 86 17.88 21.68 8.58
N GLU A 87 19.02 22.36 8.69
CA GLU A 87 19.60 23.13 7.59
C GLU A 87 20.21 22.20 6.56
N LEU A 88 20.04 22.51 5.27
CA LEU A 88 20.59 21.72 4.18
C LEU A 88 22.11 21.84 4.14
N LEU A 89 22.78 20.70 4.06
CA LEU A 89 24.21 20.60 3.83
C LEU A 89 24.50 20.32 2.35
N ASP A 90 23.72 19.44 1.72
CA ASP A 90 23.93 19.03 0.33
C ASP A 90 22.62 18.63 -0.37
N VAL A 91 22.62 18.73 -1.70
CA VAL A 91 21.50 18.36 -2.58
C VAL A 91 22.02 17.49 -3.71
N TYR A 92 21.65 16.22 -3.69
CA TYR A 92 22.09 15.22 -4.66
C TYR A 92 21.12 15.11 -5.83
N ARG A 93 21.68 14.96 -7.02
CA ARG A 93 20.98 14.79 -8.29
C ARG A 93 21.36 13.43 -8.90
N ASP A 94 20.44 12.86 -9.68
CA ASP A 94 20.73 11.81 -10.67
C ASP A 94 20.95 10.35 -10.19
N ILE A 95 20.01 9.81 -9.42
CA ILE A 95 19.86 8.36 -9.20
C ILE A 95 18.40 7.89 -9.37
N THR A 96 17.60 8.61 -10.15
CA THR A 96 16.16 8.29 -10.28
C THR A 96 15.97 6.87 -10.79
N LEU A 97 15.18 6.09 -10.07
CA LEU A 97 14.79 4.76 -10.50
C LEU A 97 13.66 4.87 -11.52
N ALA A 98 13.80 4.19 -12.67
CA ALA A 98 12.77 4.10 -13.69
C ALA A 98 11.96 2.80 -13.50
N GLY A 99 10.64 2.93 -13.33
CA GLY A 99 9.75 1.78 -13.24
C GLY A 99 9.69 0.98 -14.54
N HIS A 100 9.94 -0.32 -14.46
CA HIS A 100 9.77 -1.22 -15.61
C HIS A 100 8.31 -1.69 -15.71
N TYR A 101 7.50 -0.97 -16.49
CA TYR A 101 6.09 -1.34 -16.76
C TYR A 101 5.99 -2.49 -17.75
N PHE A 102 5.04 -3.39 -17.49
CA PHE A 102 4.77 -4.55 -18.33
C PHE A 102 3.91 -4.17 -19.55
N PRO A 103 4.16 -4.74 -20.73
CA PRO A 103 3.26 -4.66 -21.88
C PRO A 103 1.84 -5.15 -21.52
N LEU A 104 0.83 -4.54 -22.11
CA LEU A 104 -0.59 -4.91 -21.94
C LEU A 104 -0.84 -6.40 -22.18
N ALA A 105 -0.20 -6.99 -23.19
CA ALA A 105 -0.34 -8.39 -23.53
C ALA A 105 0.08 -9.33 -22.39
N GLU A 106 1.05 -8.93 -21.56
CA GLU A 106 1.52 -9.76 -20.43
C GLU A 106 0.50 -9.81 -19.28
N TYR A 107 -0.49 -8.91 -19.25
CA TYR A 107 -1.55 -8.94 -18.23
C TYR A 107 -2.57 -10.07 -18.42
N GLY A 108 -2.69 -10.62 -19.63
CA GLY A 108 -3.69 -11.66 -19.93
C GLY A 108 -5.11 -11.21 -19.57
N LEU A 109 -5.47 -9.95 -19.83
CA LEU A 109 -6.80 -9.41 -19.53
C LEU A 109 -7.86 -9.98 -20.49
N PRO A 110 -9.14 -10.04 -20.08
CA PRO A 110 -10.23 -10.35 -21.00
C PRO A 110 -10.21 -9.41 -22.22
N PRO A 111 -10.46 -9.89 -23.46
CA PRO A 111 -10.33 -9.07 -24.67
C PRO A 111 -11.14 -7.77 -24.64
N ALA A 112 -12.37 -7.81 -24.11
CA ALA A 112 -13.22 -6.63 -23.97
C ALA A 112 -12.60 -5.56 -23.04
N VAL A 113 -11.88 -5.98 -22.00
CA VAL A 113 -11.17 -5.08 -21.09
C VAL A 113 -9.88 -4.58 -21.71
N ALA A 114 -9.12 -5.45 -22.37
CA ALA A 114 -7.89 -5.09 -23.07
C ALA A 114 -8.11 -4.09 -24.22
N ALA A 115 -9.31 -4.04 -24.80
CA ALA A 115 -9.70 -3.04 -25.79
C ALA A 115 -9.99 -1.65 -25.19
N GLY A 116 -10.27 -1.57 -23.88
CA GLY A 116 -10.58 -0.33 -23.18
C GLY A 116 -9.33 0.38 -22.68
N THR A 117 -8.54 0.96 -23.58
CA THR A 117 -7.29 1.65 -23.24
C THR A 117 -7.40 3.17 -23.38
N VAL A 118 -6.50 3.89 -22.70
CA VAL A 118 -6.28 5.34 -22.85
C VAL A 118 -4.80 5.64 -22.63
N LEU A 119 -4.23 6.61 -23.33
CA LEU A 119 -2.87 7.06 -23.06
C LEU A 119 -2.85 7.96 -21.82
N ARG A 120 -1.77 7.87 -21.04
CA ARG A 120 -1.54 8.77 -19.90
C ARG A 120 -1.55 10.25 -20.33
N SER A 121 -1.05 10.55 -21.53
CA SER A 121 -1.05 11.90 -22.12
C SER A 121 -2.44 12.41 -22.52
N GLU A 122 -3.45 11.54 -22.59
CA GLU A 122 -4.83 11.93 -22.93
C GLU A 122 -5.66 12.30 -21.69
N LEU A 123 -5.15 12.00 -20.49
CA LEU A 123 -5.82 12.27 -19.22
C LEU A 123 -5.46 13.67 -18.71
N THR A 124 -6.47 14.47 -18.41
CA THR A 124 -6.30 15.75 -17.71
C THR A 124 -6.26 15.50 -16.21
N GLU A 125 -5.24 15.99 -15.51
CA GLU A 125 -5.20 15.95 -14.04
C GLU A 125 -6.10 17.06 -13.47
N ILE A 126 -7.09 16.67 -12.66
CA ILE A 126 -8.05 17.60 -12.04
C ILE A 126 -7.72 17.83 -10.56
N ARG A 127 -7.39 16.76 -9.83
CA ARG A 127 -7.10 16.82 -8.39
C ARG A 127 -6.25 15.64 -7.94
N ARG A 128 -5.32 15.88 -7.03
CA ARG A 128 -4.51 14.84 -6.38
C ARG A 128 -5.29 14.31 -5.17
N LEU A 129 -5.68 13.03 -5.19
CA LEU A 129 -6.56 12.46 -4.16
C LEU A 129 -5.77 11.83 -3.00
N SER A 130 -4.76 11.04 -3.35
CA SER A 130 -3.85 10.38 -2.41
C SER A 130 -2.60 9.87 -3.15
N LEU A 131 -1.74 9.14 -2.43
CA LEU A 131 -0.55 8.51 -3.01
C LEU A 131 -0.91 7.62 -4.20
N GLY A 132 -0.43 7.98 -5.40
CA GLY A 132 -0.66 7.20 -6.61
C GLY A 132 -2.11 7.21 -7.09
N VAL A 133 -2.93 8.17 -6.64
CA VAL A 133 -4.34 8.27 -7.00
C VAL A 133 -4.69 9.72 -7.33
N ASP A 134 -5.10 9.96 -8.57
CA ASP A 134 -5.54 11.27 -9.05
C ASP A 134 -6.98 11.20 -9.58
N LEU A 135 -7.73 12.29 -9.40
CA LEU A 135 -8.94 12.55 -10.17
C LEU A 135 -8.52 13.10 -11.53
N VAL A 136 -8.97 12.45 -12.58
CA VAL A 136 -8.68 12.81 -13.97
C VAL A 136 -9.95 13.02 -14.77
N GLU A 137 -9.81 13.68 -15.91
CA GLU A 137 -10.87 13.91 -16.88
C GLU A 137 -10.41 13.47 -18.28
N TYR A 138 -11.28 12.76 -18.98
CA TYR A 138 -11.10 12.36 -20.37
C TYR A 138 -11.41 13.50 -21.34
N ALA A 139 -11.11 13.31 -22.63
CA ALA A 139 -11.40 14.29 -23.67
C ALA A 139 -12.90 14.61 -23.85
N ASP A 140 -13.79 13.68 -23.49
CA ASP A 140 -15.25 13.87 -23.53
C ASP A 140 -15.82 14.58 -22.28
N GLY A 141 -14.96 14.99 -21.34
CA GLY A 141 -15.34 15.64 -20.09
C GLY A 141 -15.80 14.69 -18.99
N SER A 142 -15.86 13.37 -19.25
CA SER A 142 -16.16 12.40 -18.20
C SER A 142 -14.96 12.22 -17.26
N ARG A 143 -15.26 11.97 -15.99
CA ARG A 143 -14.25 11.90 -14.92
C ARG A 143 -13.99 10.46 -14.48
N ALA A 144 -12.75 10.21 -14.11
CA ALA A 144 -12.33 8.93 -13.55
C ALA A 144 -11.28 9.13 -12.47
N VAL A 145 -11.08 8.09 -11.65
CA VAL A 145 -9.99 8.06 -10.68
C VAL A 145 -8.86 7.22 -11.27
N PHE A 146 -7.72 7.86 -11.55
CA PHE A 146 -6.53 7.22 -12.07
C PHE A 146 -5.66 6.70 -10.93
N LYS A 147 -5.52 5.37 -10.83
CA LYS A 147 -4.59 4.71 -9.91
C LYS A 147 -3.32 4.29 -10.66
N TYR A 148 -2.16 4.62 -10.09
CA TYR A 148 -0.85 4.35 -10.68
C TYR A 148 0.21 4.15 -9.60
N THR A 149 1.37 3.68 -10.02
CA THR A 149 2.57 3.52 -9.19
C THR A 149 3.78 3.87 -10.01
N THR A 150 4.73 4.62 -9.46
CA THR A 150 5.93 5.07 -10.19
C THR A 150 7.09 4.08 -10.14
N LEU A 151 7.10 3.18 -9.14
CA LEU A 151 8.25 2.32 -8.83
C LEU A 151 7.93 0.83 -8.74
N ARG A 152 6.69 0.44 -8.43
CA ARG A 152 6.34 -0.97 -8.18
C ARG A 152 5.10 -1.39 -9.00
N PRO A 153 5.20 -1.53 -10.33
CA PRO A 153 4.06 -1.93 -11.17
C PRO A 153 3.36 -3.21 -10.69
N VAL A 154 4.12 -4.17 -10.15
CA VAL A 154 3.58 -5.41 -9.57
C VAL A 154 2.60 -5.15 -8.40
N ALA A 155 2.71 -4.02 -7.72
CA ALA A 155 1.81 -3.67 -6.61
C ALA A 155 0.36 -3.40 -7.07
N LEU A 156 0.16 -3.02 -8.33
CA LEU A 156 -1.18 -2.83 -8.90
C LEU A 156 -1.72 -4.08 -9.59
N TRP A 157 -0.89 -5.12 -9.75
CA TRP A 157 -1.24 -6.30 -10.53
C TRP A 157 -2.49 -6.99 -9.99
N ALA A 158 -2.51 -7.34 -8.70
CA ALA A 158 -3.62 -8.08 -8.10
C ALA A 158 -4.92 -7.28 -8.15
N GLU A 159 -4.88 -6.00 -7.79
CA GLU A 159 -6.04 -5.11 -7.85
C GLU A 159 -6.60 -5.00 -9.28
N LEU A 160 -5.73 -4.78 -10.27
CA LEU A 160 -6.15 -4.70 -11.66
C LEU A 160 -6.79 -6.02 -12.14
N GLN A 161 -6.20 -7.17 -11.78
CA GLN A 161 -6.74 -8.47 -12.19
C GLN A 161 -8.13 -8.73 -11.60
N ILE A 162 -8.36 -8.34 -10.34
CA ILE A 162 -9.66 -8.42 -9.66
C ILE A 162 -10.67 -7.52 -10.37
N LEU A 163 -10.36 -6.23 -10.53
CA LEU A 163 -11.28 -5.25 -11.10
C LEU A 163 -11.61 -5.52 -12.58
N ALA A 164 -10.67 -6.08 -13.34
CA ALA A 164 -10.86 -6.47 -14.73
C ALA A 164 -11.79 -7.68 -14.92
N ARG A 165 -12.04 -8.47 -13.87
CA ARG A 165 -12.77 -9.75 -13.95
C ARG A 165 -14.03 -9.79 -13.12
N LEU A 166 -14.18 -8.88 -12.16
CA LEU A 166 -15.43 -8.72 -11.45
C LEU A 166 -16.54 -8.29 -12.43
N PRO A 167 -17.73 -8.90 -12.35
CA PRO A 167 -18.88 -8.45 -13.13
C PRO A 167 -19.29 -7.04 -12.68
N GLN A 168 -20.01 -6.32 -13.54
CA GLN A 168 -20.60 -5.03 -13.16
C GLN A 168 -21.44 -5.19 -11.89
N HIS A 169 -21.24 -4.31 -10.91
CA HIS A 169 -21.90 -4.36 -9.61
C HIS A 169 -22.18 -2.93 -9.12
N PRO A 170 -23.42 -2.61 -8.69
CA PRO A 170 -23.81 -1.24 -8.33
C PRO A 170 -23.09 -0.71 -7.07
N HIS A 171 -22.61 -1.60 -6.21
CA HIS A 171 -21.94 -1.25 -4.96
C HIS A 171 -20.42 -1.44 -4.99
N LEU A 172 -19.82 -1.58 -6.18
CA LEU A 172 -18.36 -1.65 -6.37
C LEU A 172 -17.91 -0.59 -7.36
N ALA A 173 -16.84 0.15 -7.04
CA ALA A 173 -16.17 0.96 -8.06
C ALA A 173 -15.28 0.05 -8.91
N LEU A 174 -15.70 -0.19 -10.15
CA LEU A 174 -15.02 -1.10 -11.06
C LEU A 174 -14.12 -0.37 -12.05
N LEU A 175 -13.27 -1.17 -12.70
CA LEU A 175 -12.38 -0.74 -13.77
C LEU A 175 -13.15 0.00 -14.86
N ASP A 176 -12.57 1.11 -15.33
CA ASP A 176 -13.06 1.88 -16.46
C ASP A 176 -12.14 1.69 -17.68
N ARG A 177 -10.87 2.09 -17.58
CA ARG A 177 -9.89 1.91 -18.66
C ARG A 177 -8.50 1.51 -18.14
N ILE A 178 -7.74 0.84 -19.01
CA ILE A 178 -6.31 0.61 -18.80
C ILE A 178 -5.53 1.83 -19.29
N VAL A 179 -4.62 2.34 -18.46
CA VAL A 179 -3.79 3.51 -18.83
C VAL A 179 -2.44 3.02 -19.34
N LEU A 180 -2.11 3.43 -20.56
CA LEU A 180 -0.85 3.10 -21.23
C LEU A 180 0.12 4.29 -21.22
N ASP A 181 1.41 3.99 -21.28
CA ASP A 181 2.45 4.99 -21.44
C ASP A 181 2.38 5.68 -22.81
N GLU A 182 2.75 6.96 -22.86
CA GLU A 182 2.78 7.74 -24.09
C GLU A 182 3.99 7.46 -25.01
N LEU A 183 5.00 6.72 -24.53
CA LEU A 183 6.24 6.49 -25.28
C LEU A 183 6.11 5.32 -26.26
N THR A 184 5.44 4.26 -25.83
CA THR A 184 5.27 3.02 -26.59
C THR A 184 3.81 2.69 -26.87
N ALA A 185 2.87 3.37 -26.21
CA ALA A 185 1.44 3.07 -26.30
C ALA A 185 1.12 1.59 -26.02
N SER A 186 1.93 0.93 -25.19
CA SER A 186 1.84 -0.53 -25.00
C SER A 186 2.06 -1.00 -23.58
N ARG A 187 2.71 -0.21 -22.72
CA ARG A 187 2.99 -0.60 -21.33
C ARG A 187 1.96 0.00 -20.40
N VAL A 188 1.47 -0.83 -19.48
CA VAL A 188 0.43 -0.43 -18.51
C VAL A 188 1.07 0.34 -17.37
N VAL A 189 0.74 1.63 -17.26
CA VAL A 189 1.25 2.54 -16.22
C VAL A 189 0.29 2.68 -15.04
N GLY A 190 -0.94 2.19 -15.22
CA GLY A 190 -1.98 2.18 -14.21
C GLY A 190 -3.33 1.88 -14.85
N PHE A 191 -4.39 2.25 -14.15
CA PHE A 191 -5.75 2.08 -14.63
C PHE A 191 -6.67 3.15 -14.05
N THR A 192 -7.79 3.39 -14.70
CA THR A 192 -8.84 4.25 -14.18
C THR A 192 -9.99 3.42 -13.64
N ILE A 193 -10.62 3.90 -12.57
CA ILE A 193 -11.91 3.43 -12.08
C ILE A 193 -12.96 4.53 -12.27
N LYS A 194 -14.22 4.14 -12.41
CA LYS A 194 -15.32 5.10 -12.56
C LYS A 194 -15.36 6.05 -11.36
N TYR A 195 -15.44 7.35 -11.64
CA TYR A 195 -15.54 8.35 -10.58
C TYR A 195 -16.94 8.33 -9.95
N VAL A 196 -16.98 8.23 -8.63
CA VAL A 196 -18.20 8.42 -7.83
C VAL A 196 -18.10 9.81 -7.18
N ALA A 197 -19.10 10.65 -7.41
CA ALA A 197 -19.06 12.05 -6.99
C ALA A 197 -19.13 12.27 -5.46
N GLY A 198 -19.48 11.21 -4.71
CA GLY A 198 -19.57 11.25 -3.25
C GLY A 198 -18.21 11.33 -2.56
N GLU A 199 -18.26 11.74 -1.29
CA GLU A 199 -17.12 11.65 -0.39
C GLU A 199 -17.10 10.30 0.33
N THR A 200 -15.92 9.94 0.81
CA THR A 200 -15.72 8.78 1.68
C THR A 200 -16.31 9.04 3.06
N LEU A 201 -16.76 7.99 3.75
CA LEU A 201 -17.43 8.11 5.07
C LEU A 201 -16.51 8.61 6.19
N ASP A 202 -15.19 8.65 6.00
CA ASP A 202 -14.24 9.24 6.94
C ASP A 202 -14.12 10.77 6.81
N LYS A 203 -14.41 11.33 5.63
CA LYS A 203 -14.30 12.76 5.32
C LYS A 203 -15.55 13.58 5.57
N SER A 204 -16.70 12.97 5.90
CA SER A 204 -17.90 13.75 6.23
C SER A 204 -17.68 14.48 7.56
N GLU A 205 -17.15 15.70 7.51
CA GLU A 205 -16.71 16.49 8.66
C GLU A 205 -17.85 16.84 9.64
N SER A 206 -19.11 16.69 9.22
CA SER A 206 -20.30 17.11 9.97
C SER A 206 -21.14 15.98 10.56
N GLY A 207 -20.59 14.77 10.73
CA GLY A 207 -21.39 13.71 11.36
C GLY A 207 -22.34 12.99 10.41
N GLY A 208 -21.94 12.86 9.14
CA GLY A 208 -22.75 12.37 8.04
C GLY A 208 -23.65 11.20 8.42
N LEU A 209 -24.92 11.33 8.05
CA LEU A 209 -25.95 10.31 8.22
C LEU A 209 -25.42 8.96 7.74
N PHE A 210 -25.43 7.92 8.57
CA PHE A 210 -25.21 6.55 8.16
C PHE A 210 -26.52 5.77 8.17
N LYS A 211 -26.88 5.18 7.03
CA LYS A 211 -28.18 4.54 6.83
C LYS A 211 -28.12 3.03 7.03
N LEU A 212 -29.18 2.44 7.61
CA LEU A 212 -29.32 0.98 7.74
C LEU A 212 -29.36 0.30 6.35
N LYS A 213 -29.87 1.00 5.34
CA LYS A 213 -29.80 0.59 3.92
C LYS A 213 -28.36 0.30 3.50
N TRP A 214 -27.43 1.20 3.82
CA TRP A 214 -26.03 1.10 3.41
C TRP A 214 -25.32 -0.05 4.12
N LEU A 215 -25.60 -0.29 5.40
CA LEU A 215 -25.13 -1.49 6.09
C LEU A 215 -25.56 -2.75 5.32
N LYS A 216 -26.85 -2.89 5.00
CA LYS A 216 -27.36 -4.06 4.27
C LYS A 216 -26.72 -4.22 2.88
N GLN A 217 -26.43 -3.11 2.19
CA GLN A 217 -25.69 -3.14 0.91
C GLN A 217 -24.26 -3.63 1.10
N LEU A 218 -23.55 -3.16 2.13
CA LEU A 218 -22.20 -3.62 2.46
C LEU A 218 -22.18 -5.13 2.75
N LEU A 219 -23.09 -5.62 3.61
CA LEU A 219 -23.17 -7.04 3.96
C LEU A 219 -23.33 -7.93 2.73
N ARG A 220 -24.27 -7.57 1.84
CA ARG A 220 -24.53 -8.31 0.59
C ARG A 220 -23.33 -8.26 -0.36
N THR A 221 -22.70 -7.09 -0.48
CA THR A 221 -21.53 -6.90 -1.35
C THR A 221 -20.36 -7.76 -0.89
N VAL A 222 -20.11 -7.82 0.41
CA VAL A 222 -19.06 -8.65 1.01
C VAL A 222 -19.37 -10.14 0.86
N ASP A 223 -20.63 -10.55 1.02
CA ASP A 223 -21.05 -11.93 0.74
C ASP A 223 -20.82 -12.31 -0.73
N ASP A 224 -21.19 -11.44 -1.66
CA ASP A 224 -20.98 -11.66 -3.09
C ASP A 224 -19.47 -11.76 -3.43
N LEU A 225 -18.63 -10.88 -2.87
CA LEU A 225 -17.18 -10.96 -3.06
C LEU A 225 -16.60 -12.27 -2.50
N ASN A 226 -16.88 -12.56 -1.22
CA ASN A 226 -16.27 -13.70 -0.53
C ASN A 226 -16.79 -15.04 -1.03
N LEU A 227 -18.12 -15.21 -1.06
CA LEU A 227 -18.73 -16.53 -1.23
C LEU A 227 -18.97 -16.90 -2.70
N LYS A 228 -19.22 -15.90 -3.54
CA LYS A 228 -19.51 -16.12 -4.97
C LYS A 228 -18.28 -15.93 -5.84
N HIS A 229 -17.43 -14.95 -5.54
CA HIS A 229 -16.22 -14.69 -6.33
C HIS A 229 -14.91 -15.19 -5.70
N GLY A 230 -14.94 -15.62 -4.44
CA GLY A 230 -13.74 -16.12 -3.75
C GLY A 230 -12.69 -15.03 -3.51
N ILE A 231 -13.12 -13.77 -3.38
CA ILE A 231 -12.25 -12.60 -3.15
C ILE A 231 -12.49 -12.07 -1.74
N THR A 232 -11.42 -11.81 -1.00
CA THR A 232 -11.43 -11.07 0.25
C THR A 232 -10.88 -9.66 0.04
N HIS A 233 -11.56 -8.64 0.55
CA HIS A 233 -11.20 -7.24 0.40
C HIS A 233 -10.01 -6.85 1.29
N GLN A 234 -9.99 -7.36 2.53
CA GLN A 234 -8.99 -7.15 3.59
C GLN A 234 -8.85 -5.72 4.13
N ASP A 235 -9.50 -4.72 3.55
CA ASP A 235 -9.44 -3.34 4.06
C ASP A 235 -10.80 -2.64 4.09
N ILE A 236 -11.82 -3.32 4.62
CA ILE A 236 -13.13 -2.71 4.81
C ILE A 236 -13.03 -1.69 5.94
N ALA A 237 -13.09 -0.41 5.56
CA ALA A 237 -12.97 0.73 6.46
C ALA A 237 -13.72 1.93 5.89
N ARG A 238 -14.01 2.94 6.72
CA ARG A 238 -14.77 4.15 6.34
C ARG A 238 -14.19 4.90 5.15
N ARG A 239 -12.85 4.95 5.05
CA ARG A 239 -12.10 5.57 3.95
C ARG A 239 -12.31 4.88 2.59
N ASN A 240 -12.78 3.64 2.60
CA ASN A 240 -13.00 2.81 1.42
C ASN A 240 -14.50 2.66 1.09
N LEU A 241 -15.36 3.45 1.74
CA LEU A 241 -16.81 3.47 1.52
C LEU A 241 -17.23 4.86 1.06
N ILE A 242 -17.82 4.94 -0.14
CA ILE A 242 -18.40 6.16 -0.71
C ILE A 242 -19.91 6.01 -0.79
N VAL A 243 -20.65 7.08 -0.57
CA VAL A 243 -22.09 7.13 -0.89
C VAL A 243 -22.25 7.90 -2.18
N ASP A 244 -22.77 7.25 -3.21
CA ASP A 244 -23.08 7.93 -4.47
C ASP A 244 -24.28 8.87 -4.27
N PRO A 245 -24.11 10.20 -4.41
CA PRO A 245 -25.19 11.15 -4.21
C PRO A 245 -26.31 11.03 -5.24
N ALA A 246 -26.05 10.43 -6.41
CA ALA A 246 -27.06 10.27 -7.46
C ALA A 246 -28.03 9.12 -7.16
N THR A 247 -27.56 8.06 -6.52
CA THR A 247 -28.31 6.82 -6.29
C THR A 247 -28.63 6.56 -4.82
N ASP A 248 -28.01 7.30 -3.90
CA ASP A 248 -28.06 7.06 -2.45
C ASP A 248 -27.59 5.65 -2.08
N ASP A 249 -26.67 5.10 -2.86
CA ASP A 249 -26.13 3.75 -2.70
C ASP A 249 -24.69 3.79 -2.18
N LEU A 250 -24.37 2.83 -1.32
CA LEU A 250 -23.01 2.62 -0.86
C LEU A 250 -22.18 1.95 -1.96
N VAL A 251 -20.96 2.43 -2.15
CA VAL A 251 -19.96 1.90 -3.08
C VAL A 251 -18.68 1.59 -2.31
N LEU A 252 -18.24 0.33 -2.38
CA LEU A 252 -16.95 -0.12 -1.86
C LEU A 252 -15.86 0.12 -2.92
N ILE A 253 -14.72 0.67 -2.46
CA ILE A 253 -13.58 1.03 -3.30
C ILE A 253 -12.27 0.48 -2.71
N ASP A 254 -11.17 0.63 -3.46
CA ASP A 254 -9.78 0.35 -3.06
C ASP A 254 -9.48 -1.13 -2.78
N PHE A 255 -9.26 -1.89 -3.86
CA PHE A 255 -8.95 -3.32 -3.82
C PHE A 255 -7.44 -3.60 -3.75
N ASN A 256 -6.63 -2.62 -3.33
CA ASN A 256 -5.16 -2.67 -3.35
C ASN A 256 -4.55 -3.81 -2.52
N VAL A 257 -5.23 -4.23 -1.45
CA VAL A 257 -4.83 -5.36 -0.59
C VAL A 257 -5.78 -6.55 -0.72
N SER A 258 -6.72 -6.51 -1.66
CA SER A 258 -7.63 -7.63 -1.88
C SER A 258 -6.88 -8.84 -2.46
N CYS A 259 -7.38 -10.04 -2.16
CA CYS A 259 -6.81 -11.27 -2.67
C CYS A 259 -7.89 -12.35 -2.85
N ARG A 260 -7.56 -13.38 -3.64
CA ARG A 260 -8.28 -14.64 -3.66
C ARG A 260 -8.15 -15.34 -2.31
N VAL A 261 -9.25 -15.88 -1.82
CA VAL A 261 -9.30 -16.65 -0.58
C VAL A 261 -8.36 -17.86 -0.66
N GLY A 262 -7.63 -18.12 0.42
CA GLY A 262 -6.68 -19.24 0.50
C GLY A 262 -5.33 -19.01 -0.18
N THR A 263 -5.06 -17.82 -0.73
CA THR A 263 -3.75 -17.51 -1.32
C THR A 263 -2.73 -17.04 -0.28
N VAL A 264 -1.49 -17.49 -0.45
CA VAL A 264 -0.36 -17.13 0.42
C VAL A 264 0.53 -16.12 -0.30
N ARG A 265 0.81 -15.02 0.40
CA ARG A 265 1.69 -13.97 -0.08
C ARG A 265 3.14 -14.45 -0.10
N GLN A 266 3.81 -14.27 -1.23
CA GLN A 266 5.22 -14.69 -1.43
C GLN A 266 6.05 -13.53 -2.00
N GLY A 267 5.92 -12.34 -1.40
CA GLY A 267 6.63 -11.14 -1.83
C GLY A 267 6.35 -10.81 -3.31
N GLU A 268 7.41 -10.55 -4.08
CA GLU A 268 7.30 -10.19 -5.50
C GLU A 268 6.83 -11.35 -6.39
N LYS A 269 7.00 -12.61 -5.96
CA LYS A 269 6.57 -13.80 -6.73
C LYS A 269 5.05 -13.99 -6.67
N ASN A 270 4.45 -13.62 -5.55
CA ASN A 270 3.00 -13.57 -5.40
C ASN A 270 2.63 -12.37 -4.52
N PRO A 271 2.31 -11.20 -5.12
CA PRO A 271 1.94 -10.01 -4.38
C PRO A 271 0.60 -10.18 -3.66
N GLU A 272 -0.20 -11.16 -4.10
CA GLU A 272 -1.49 -11.54 -3.58
C GLU A 272 -1.36 -12.43 -2.34
N GLY A 273 -2.16 -12.15 -1.31
CA GLY A 273 -2.36 -13.06 -0.20
C GLY A 273 -2.91 -12.39 1.05
N LYS A 274 -3.35 -13.22 1.99
CA LYS A 274 -3.91 -12.76 3.25
C LYS A 274 -2.85 -12.06 4.12
N TRP A 275 -3.17 -10.87 4.63
CA TRP A 275 -2.33 -10.13 5.57
C TRP A 275 -2.69 -10.52 7.00
N GLY A 276 -1.91 -11.41 7.60
CA GLY A 276 -2.13 -11.87 8.98
C GLY A 276 -3.55 -12.42 9.18
N GLU A 277 -4.23 -11.94 10.22
CA GLU A 277 -5.58 -12.37 10.59
C GLU A 277 -6.70 -11.51 9.98
N ARG A 278 -6.42 -10.71 8.94
CA ARG A 278 -7.44 -9.86 8.30
C ARG A 278 -8.55 -10.71 7.67
N ASP A 279 -9.78 -10.34 7.94
CA ASP A 279 -10.98 -11.02 7.43
C ASP A 279 -12.07 -9.97 7.24
N ASP A 280 -12.89 -10.13 6.19
CA ASP A 280 -13.89 -9.11 5.82
C ASP A 280 -15.05 -9.05 6.81
N VAL A 281 -15.42 -10.16 7.46
CA VAL A 281 -16.47 -10.15 8.49
C VAL A 281 -16.01 -9.33 9.69
N LYS A 282 -14.75 -9.52 10.11
CA LYS A 282 -14.11 -8.69 11.13
C LYS A 282 -13.99 -7.23 10.68
N GLY A 283 -13.61 -6.99 9.42
CA GLY A 283 -13.51 -5.66 8.83
C GLY A 283 -14.83 -4.88 8.86
N VAL A 284 -15.92 -5.50 8.41
CA VAL A 284 -17.27 -4.92 8.49
C VAL A 284 -17.65 -4.62 9.94
N LEU A 285 -17.44 -5.57 10.85
CA LEU A 285 -17.78 -5.40 12.26
C LEU A 285 -17.10 -4.18 12.87
N VAL A 286 -15.77 -4.10 12.74
CA VAL A 286 -14.98 -2.99 13.27
C VAL A 286 -15.33 -1.68 12.56
N CYS A 287 -15.54 -1.70 11.24
CA CYS A 287 -15.89 -0.50 10.47
C CYS A 287 -17.23 0.09 10.92
N VAL A 288 -18.26 -0.73 11.12
CA VAL A 288 -19.57 -0.24 11.57
C VAL A 288 -19.53 0.22 13.02
N TYR A 289 -18.76 -0.46 13.88
CA TYR A 289 -18.49 0.01 15.23
C TYR A 289 -17.84 1.41 15.20
N ASP A 290 -16.75 1.60 14.45
CA ASP A 290 -16.07 2.89 14.32
C ASP A 290 -16.98 4.00 13.77
N ILE A 291 -17.85 3.70 12.80
CA ILE A 291 -18.83 4.66 12.28
C ILE A 291 -19.76 5.15 13.41
N ILE A 292 -20.28 4.23 14.22
CA ILE A 292 -21.30 4.54 15.24
C ILE A 292 -20.69 5.17 16.50
N THR A 293 -19.59 4.61 17.00
CA THR A 293 -19.01 4.97 18.30
C THR A 293 -17.95 6.04 18.20
N ARG A 294 -17.29 6.18 17.03
CA ARG A 294 -16.10 7.02 16.82
C ARG A 294 -15.06 6.82 17.94
N ASP A 295 -14.90 5.58 18.38
CA ASP A 295 -14.06 5.22 19.51
C ASP A 295 -12.61 5.71 19.28
N PRO A 296 -12.10 6.64 20.10
CA PRO A 296 -10.78 7.22 19.91
C PRO A 296 -9.67 6.18 20.09
N SER A 297 -9.91 5.09 20.82
CA SER A 297 -8.92 4.01 21.01
C SER A 297 -8.57 3.30 19.71
N LEU A 298 -9.45 3.34 18.70
CA LEU A 298 -9.15 2.82 17.36
C LEU A 298 -8.13 3.68 16.60
N LYS A 299 -7.96 4.94 17.00
CA LYS A 299 -7.00 5.90 16.42
C LYS A 299 -5.73 6.04 17.28
N ASP A 300 -5.83 5.75 18.57
CA ASP A 300 -4.74 5.85 19.55
C ASP A 300 -3.94 4.53 19.62
N THR A 301 -3.39 4.09 18.50
CA THR A 301 -2.54 2.89 18.45
C THR A 301 -1.07 3.19 18.72
N GLY A 302 -0.72 4.44 19.05
CA GLY A 302 0.68 4.90 19.14
C GLY A 302 1.46 4.77 17.83
N GLN A 303 0.76 4.61 16.70
CA GLN A 303 1.36 4.45 15.37
C GLN A 303 1.09 5.71 14.52
N PRO A 304 1.91 5.98 13.49
CA PRO A 304 1.64 7.04 12.54
C PRO A 304 0.21 6.93 11.97
N PRO A 305 -0.47 8.05 11.63
CA PRO A 305 -1.88 8.07 11.23
C PRO A 305 -2.27 7.09 10.10
N PHE A 306 -1.31 6.75 9.24
CA PHE A 306 -1.46 5.76 8.16
C PHE A 306 -1.67 4.31 8.63
N TYR A 307 -1.22 3.99 9.84
CA TYR A 307 -1.32 2.67 10.46
C TYR A 307 -2.47 2.56 11.47
N ALA A 308 -3.27 3.63 11.66
CA ALA A 308 -4.35 3.74 12.65
C ALA A 308 -5.57 2.83 12.39
N TYR A 309 -5.39 1.72 11.66
CA TYR A 309 -6.43 0.72 11.42
C TYR A 309 -5.81 -0.63 11.04
N MET A 310 -4.95 -1.17 11.90
CA MET A 310 -4.37 -2.49 11.69
C MET A 310 -5.37 -3.56 12.10
N LEU A 311 -6.30 -3.89 11.20
CA LEU A 311 -7.37 -4.87 11.43
C LEU A 311 -6.84 -6.20 11.98
N GLN A 312 -5.61 -6.61 11.63
CA GLN A 312 -4.97 -7.81 12.16
C GLN A 312 -4.60 -7.75 13.66
N GLN A 313 -4.50 -6.57 14.26
CA GLN A 313 -4.16 -6.38 15.69
C GLN A 313 -5.38 -6.32 16.61
N LEU A 314 -6.56 -6.03 16.06
CA LEU A 314 -7.78 -5.90 16.85
C LEU A 314 -8.35 -7.28 17.21
N ASN A 315 -8.95 -7.45 18.39
CA ASN A 315 -9.63 -8.70 18.72
C ASN A 315 -11.13 -8.56 18.41
N GLU A 316 -11.66 -9.45 17.57
CA GLU A 316 -13.08 -9.45 17.19
C GLU A 316 -14.02 -9.44 18.40
N LYS A 317 -13.64 -10.14 19.49
CA LYS A 317 -14.45 -10.26 20.70
C LYS A 317 -14.72 -8.92 21.37
N ASP A 318 -13.85 -7.93 21.18
CA ASP A 318 -13.98 -6.63 21.83
C ASP A 318 -15.19 -5.84 21.32
N PHE A 319 -15.69 -6.19 20.12
CA PHE A 319 -16.78 -5.50 19.43
C PHE A 319 -18.13 -6.23 19.51
N LEU A 320 -18.17 -7.42 20.13
CA LEU A 320 -19.39 -8.24 20.19
C LEU A 320 -20.35 -7.80 21.31
N GLU A 321 -19.87 -7.09 22.33
CA GLU A 321 -20.68 -6.72 23.49
C GLU A 321 -21.62 -5.54 23.18
N PRO A 322 -22.96 -5.70 23.27
CA PRO A 322 -23.91 -4.62 22.96
C PRO A 322 -23.71 -3.36 23.79
N ALA A 323 -23.27 -3.50 25.05
CA ALA A 323 -23.08 -2.38 25.96
C ALA A 323 -21.98 -1.39 25.51
N LYS A 324 -21.06 -1.83 24.65
CA LYS A 324 -20.01 -0.97 24.08
C LYS A 324 -20.46 -0.14 22.88
N TRP A 325 -21.63 -0.43 22.30
CA TRP A 325 -22.15 0.27 21.12
C TRP A 325 -22.83 1.58 21.53
N ILE A 326 -22.05 2.49 22.11
CA ILE A 326 -22.50 3.81 22.53
C ILE A 326 -22.33 4.76 21.35
N LYS A 327 -23.45 5.27 20.83
CA LYS A 327 -23.44 6.22 19.71
C LYS A 327 -22.71 7.51 20.09
N HIS A 328 -21.78 7.93 19.25
CA HIS A 328 -21.12 9.23 19.39
C HIS A 328 -22.14 10.38 19.15
N PRO A 329 -22.08 11.48 19.92
CA PRO A 329 -23.03 12.60 19.78
C PRO A 329 -23.14 13.17 18.36
N ASP A 330 -22.01 13.28 17.66
CA ASP A 330 -21.96 13.82 16.31
C ASP A 330 -22.42 12.85 15.22
N VAL A 331 -22.67 11.57 15.52
CA VAL A 331 -23.10 10.62 14.48
C VAL A 331 -24.60 10.77 14.23
N GLN A 332 -25.02 10.77 12.97
CA GLN A 332 -26.43 10.68 12.61
C GLN A 332 -26.74 9.29 12.05
N LEU A 333 -27.83 8.68 12.52
CA LEU A 333 -28.32 7.38 12.06
C LEU A 333 -29.79 7.52 11.69
N ASP A 334 -30.23 6.85 10.63
CA ASP A 334 -31.65 6.81 10.24
C ASP A 334 -32.48 5.84 11.11
N HIS A 335 -31.82 4.94 11.85
CA HIS A 335 -32.43 4.00 12.79
C HIS A 335 -31.67 3.98 14.13
N GLY A 336 -32.26 3.35 15.14
CA GLY A 336 -31.61 3.18 16.45
C GLY A 336 -30.38 2.27 16.36
N VAL A 337 -29.38 2.49 17.23
CA VAL A 337 -28.14 1.68 17.28
C VAL A 337 -28.42 0.18 17.40
N ALA A 338 -29.45 -0.17 18.17
CA ALA A 338 -29.86 -1.55 18.36
C ALA A 338 -30.19 -2.25 17.04
N GLU A 339 -30.82 -1.57 16.09
CA GLU A 339 -31.16 -2.17 14.79
C GLU A 339 -29.91 -2.45 13.95
N PHE A 340 -28.96 -1.51 13.90
CA PHE A 340 -27.67 -1.75 13.25
C PHE A 340 -26.94 -2.92 13.89
N TYR A 341 -26.85 -2.94 15.22
CA TYR A 341 -26.22 -4.01 15.98
C TYR A 341 -26.86 -5.38 15.69
N PHE A 342 -28.18 -5.50 15.76
CA PHE A 342 -28.85 -6.78 15.55
C PHE A 342 -28.72 -7.29 14.12
N VAL A 343 -28.86 -6.43 13.11
CA VAL A 343 -28.67 -6.80 11.69
C VAL A 343 -27.23 -7.26 11.45
N LEU A 344 -26.25 -6.52 11.96
CA LEU A 344 -24.84 -6.87 11.83
C LEU A 344 -24.52 -8.19 12.55
N MET A 345 -24.97 -8.37 13.79
CA MET A 345 -24.65 -9.55 14.58
C MET A 345 -25.35 -10.81 14.07
N ASP A 346 -26.56 -10.70 13.53
CA ASP A 346 -27.20 -11.82 12.82
C ASP A 346 -26.34 -12.27 11.63
N TRP A 347 -25.85 -11.33 10.83
CA TRP A 347 -24.95 -11.63 9.71
C TRP A 347 -23.61 -12.22 10.17
N VAL A 348 -22.95 -11.63 11.18
CA VAL A 348 -21.69 -12.16 11.75
C VAL A 348 -21.88 -13.59 12.23
N ARG A 349 -22.93 -13.88 13.01
CA ARG A 349 -23.21 -15.25 13.50
C ARG A 349 -23.42 -16.22 12.35
N LYS A 350 -24.21 -15.85 11.34
CA LYS A 350 -24.43 -16.68 10.14
C LYS A 350 -23.13 -16.95 9.40
N ARG A 351 -22.26 -15.96 9.24
CA ARG A 351 -20.96 -16.12 8.58
C ARG A 351 -19.98 -16.98 9.38
N ARG A 352 -19.98 -16.88 10.71
CA ARG A 352 -19.12 -17.69 11.59
C ARG A 352 -19.64 -19.12 11.77
N ALA A 353 -20.94 -19.35 11.65
CA ALA A 353 -21.54 -20.69 11.69
C ALA A 353 -21.62 -21.37 10.31
N GLY A 354 -21.58 -20.60 9.24
CA GLY A 354 -21.66 -21.07 7.86
C GLY A 354 -20.36 -21.65 7.33
N ARG A 355 -20.38 -22.05 6.06
CA ARG A 355 -19.18 -22.54 5.35
C ARG A 355 -18.23 -21.37 5.09
N GLU A 356 -17.04 -21.44 5.68
CA GLU A 356 -15.90 -20.63 5.27
C GLU A 356 -15.23 -21.30 4.07
N LEU A 357 -14.91 -20.53 3.03
CA LEU A 357 -14.15 -21.05 1.89
C LEU A 357 -12.69 -21.19 2.32
N ALA A 358 -12.10 -22.39 2.20
CA ALA A 358 -10.67 -22.55 2.46
C ALA A 358 -9.84 -22.08 1.26
N HIS A 359 -10.39 -22.21 0.06
CA HIS A 359 -9.74 -21.80 -1.19
C HIS A 359 -10.74 -21.14 -2.15
N TYR A 360 -10.29 -20.15 -2.93
CA TYR A 360 -11.15 -19.37 -3.83
C TYR A 360 -11.89 -20.22 -4.87
N THR A 361 -11.31 -21.35 -5.30
CA THR A 361 -11.92 -22.28 -6.28
C THR A 361 -13.20 -22.95 -5.75
N GLU A 362 -13.45 -22.89 -4.45
CA GLU A 362 -14.71 -23.36 -3.86
C GLU A 362 -15.88 -22.39 -4.14
N ALA A 363 -15.59 -21.15 -4.55
CA ALA A 363 -16.61 -20.18 -4.92
C ALA A 363 -17.23 -20.50 -6.28
N SER A 364 -18.55 -20.35 -6.37
CA SER A 364 -19.33 -20.74 -7.56
C SER A 364 -18.97 -19.98 -8.83
N LYS A 365 -18.43 -18.76 -8.71
CA LYS A 365 -17.99 -17.88 -9.80
C LYS A 365 -16.60 -17.33 -9.50
N HIS A 366 -15.72 -18.21 -9.02
CA HIS A 366 -14.34 -17.86 -8.71
C HIS A 366 -13.63 -17.27 -9.93
N LEU A 367 -12.68 -16.37 -9.66
CA LEU A 367 -11.94 -15.67 -10.70
C LEU A 367 -10.53 -16.26 -10.84
N GLU A 368 -10.06 -16.37 -12.09
CA GLU A 368 -8.72 -16.86 -12.42
C GLU A 368 -7.94 -15.86 -13.27
N TRP A 369 -6.63 -15.77 -13.02
CA TRP A 369 -5.69 -14.94 -13.77
C TRP A 369 -4.26 -15.50 -13.68
N PRO A 370 -3.39 -15.18 -14.65
CA PRO A 370 -1.99 -15.61 -14.64
C PRO A 370 -1.21 -14.99 -13.47
N PRO A 371 -0.07 -15.59 -13.07
CA PRO A 371 0.85 -14.95 -12.13
C PRO A 371 1.37 -13.62 -12.70
N PRO A 372 1.83 -12.69 -11.85
CA PRO A 372 2.46 -11.47 -12.32
C PRO A 372 3.66 -11.77 -13.21
N PRO A 373 3.92 -10.96 -14.24
CA PRO A 373 5.16 -11.02 -14.99
C PRO A 373 6.32 -10.80 -14.02
N LEU A 374 7.45 -11.44 -14.30
CA LEU A 374 8.66 -11.25 -13.51
C LEU A 374 9.05 -9.77 -13.57
N GLN A 375 9.10 -9.12 -12.41
CA GLN A 375 9.56 -7.75 -12.31
C GLN A 375 11.00 -7.71 -12.83
N ARG A 376 11.19 -7.07 -13.99
CA ARG A 376 12.52 -6.83 -14.53
C ARG A 376 13.18 -5.72 -13.74
N THR A 377 14.51 -5.76 -13.70
CA THR A 377 15.36 -4.87 -12.91
C THR A 377 14.91 -3.41 -13.03
N VAL A 378 14.83 -2.73 -11.89
CA VAL A 378 14.62 -1.27 -11.89
C VAL A 378 15.85 -0.64 -12.52
N HIS A 379 15.65 0.08 -13.63
CA HIS A 379 16.75 0.72 -14.33
C HIS A 379 17.11 2.03 -13.63
N ARG A 380 18.41 2.37 -13.62
CA ARG A 380 18.80 3.73 -13.27
C ARG A 380 18.48 4.63 -14.45
N ALA A 381 17.65 5.65 -14.22
CA ALA A 381 17.24 6.55 -15.27
C ALA A 381 18.44 7.23 -15.94
N ALA A 382 19.48 7.59 -15.17
CA ALA A 382 20.73 8.13 -15.69
C ALA A 382 21.37 7.24 -16.77
N GLU A 383 21.45 5.93 -16.52
CA GLU A 383 22.06 4.95 -17.43
C GLU A 383 21.23 4.78 -18.71
N GLU A 384 19.90 4.77 -18.58
CA GLU A 384 18.98 4.71 -19.71
C GLU A 384 19.07 6.00 -20.57
N ARG A 385 19.17 7.18 -19.95
CA ARG A 385 19.37 8.46 -20.66
C ARG A 385 20.72 8.48 -21.37
N ALA A 386 21.79 8.05 -20.70
CA ALA A 386 23.13 7.96 -21.29
C ALA A 386 23.17 7.01 -22.48
N ALA A 387 22.33 5.96 -22.47
CA ALA A 387 22.16 5.04 -23.58
C ALA A 387 21.17 5.52 -24.66
N GLY A 388 20.62 6.74 -24.55
CA GLY A 388 19.65 7.31 -25.50
C GLY A 388 18.29 6.62 -25.49
N ARG A 389 17.95 5.84 -24.46
CA ARG A 389 16.67 5.14 -24.36
C ARG A 389 15.62 6.06 -23.73
N PRO A 390 14.39 6.09 -24.27
CA PRO A 390 13.32 6.93 -23.72
C PRO A 390 12.90 6.40 -22.34
N ILE A 391 12.67 7.32 -21.42
CA ILE A 391 12.26 7.02 -20.04
C ILE A 391 10.94 7.69 -19.76
N LEU A 392 10.06 6.93 -19.10
CA LEU A 392 8.79 7.47 -18.62
C LEU A 392 9.04 8.37 -17.40
N GLU A 393 8.98 9.68 -17.61
CA GLU A 393 9.04 10.65 -16.53
C GLU A 393 7.68 10.72 -15.81
N TRP A 394 7.70 10.76 -14.49
CA TRP A 394 6.50 10.84 -13.64
C TRP A 394 6.38 12.14 -12.88
N GLN A 395 7.48 12.89 -12.79
CA GLN A 395 7.61 14.12 -12.04
C GLN A 395 6.60 15.13 -12.56
N ARG A 396 5.98 15.83 -11.63
CA ARG A 396 5.02 16.89 -11.93
C ARG A 396 5.28 18.10 -11.05
N PRO A 397 4.85 19.32 -11.46
CA PRO A 397 4.95 20.49 -10.62
C PRO A 397 4.17 20.30 -9.31
N LEU A 398 4.65 20.93 -8.24
CA LEU A 398 3.94 20.99 -6.97
C LEU A 398 2.58 21.69 -7.16
N TRP A 399 1.57 21.29 -6.39
CA TRP A 399 0.22 21.84 -6.49
C TRP A 399 0.22 23.36 -6.27
N SER A 400 1.04 23.82 -5.34
CA SER A 400 1.27 25.24 -5.04
C SER A 400 1.88 26.05 -6.20
N LYS A 401 2.46 25.38 -7.19
CA LYS A 401 3.12 25.98 -8.36
C LYS A 401 2.36 25.76 -9.66
N LEU A 402 1.14 25.21 -9.59
CA LEU A 402 0.32 25.01 -10.78
C LEU A 402 -0.23 26.34 -11.28
N ASP A 403 -0.22 26.51 -12.59
CA ASP A 403 -0.98 27.56 -13.27
C ASP A 403 -2.43 27.08 -13.44
N PRO A 404 -3.40 27.65 -12.70
CA PRO A 404 -4.79 27.21 -12.75
C PRO A 404 -5.46 27.49 -14.10
N LYS A 405 -4.84 28.28 -14.98
CA LYS A 405 -5.36 28.58 -16.33
C LYS A 405 -4.88 27.58 -17.38
N ARG A 406 -3.87 26.78 -17.07
CA ARG A 406 -3.28 25.82 -18.01
C ARG A 406 -3.76 24.42 -17.67
N ARG A 407 -4.04 23.65 -18.72
CA ARG A 407 -4.48 22.26 -18.60
C ARG A 407 -3.27 21.37 -18.27
N LEU A 408 -3.23 20.81 -17.06
CA LEU A 408 -2.22 19.84 -16.66
C LEU A 408 -2.64 18.43 -17.10
N LEU A 409 -1.74 17.71 -17.76
CA LEU A 409 -1.94 16.31 -18.14
C LEU A 409 -1.43 15.37 -17.04
N ALA A 410 -1.93 14.14 -17.01
CA ALA A 410 -1.48 13.13 -16.04
C ALA A 410 -0.01 12.74 -16.21
N THR A 411 0.65 13.14 -17.30
CA THR A 411 2.11 13.06 -17.49
C THR A 411 2.89 14.04 -16.62
N GLY A 412 2.21 15.02 -16.00
CA GLY A 412 2.84 16.10 -15.24
C GLY A 412 3.23 17.33 -16.08
N ARG A 413 2.92 17.32 -17.39
CA ARG A 413 3.18 18.43 -18.30
C ARG A 413 1.90 19.20 -18.59
N TYR A 414 2.04 20.46 -18.97
CA TYR A 414 0.89 21.19 -19.47
C TYR A 414 0.63 20.86 -20.94
N ALA A 415 -0.64 20.86 -21.34
CA ALA A 415 -1.06 20.44 -22.68
C ALA A 415 -0.56 21.36 -23.82
N ASP A 416 -0.17 22.59 -23.48
CA ASP A 416 0.40 23.60 -24.39
C ASP A 416 1.94 23.52 -24.48
N GLU A 417 2.58 22.65 -23.70
CA GLU A 417 4.02 22.41 -23.82
C GLU A 417 4.31 21.53 -25.02
N GLU A 418 5.32 21.91 -25.80
CA GLU A 418 5.76 21.12 -26.94
C GLU A 418 6.19 19.72 -26.46
N PRO A 419 5.71 18.64 -27.09
CA PRO A 419 6.17 17.31 -26.75
C PRO A 419 7.69 17.25 -26.91
N PRO A 420 8.39 16.48 -26.06
CA PRO A 420 9.84 16.39 -26.17
C PRO A 420 10.15 15.81 -27.55
N ALA A 421 11.06 16.44 -28.30
CA ALA A 421 11.50 15.90 -29.58
C ALA A 421 11.89 14.42 -29.37
N PRO A 422 11.40 13.49 -30.21
CA PRO A 422 11.81 12.10 -30.09
C PRO A 422 13.33 12.06 -30.17
N ALA A 423 13.96 11.47 -29.14
CA ALA A 423 15.42 11.39 -29.08
C ALA A 423 15.91 10.79 -30.39
N ALA A 424 16.65 11.58 -31.17
CA ALA A 424 17.20 11.14 -32.44
C ALA A 424 18.05 9.91 -32.15
N VAL A 425 17.62 8.75 -32.64
CA VAL A 425 18.41 7.52 -32.62
C VAL A 425 19.63 7.79 -33.50
N THR A 426 20.71 8.26 -32.90
CA THR A 426 22.00 8.38 -33.56
C THR A 426 22.51 6.96 -33.76
N ASN A 427 22.18 6.38 -34.93
CA ASN A 427 22.86 5.19 -35.43
C ASN A 427 24.31 5.57 -35.75
N ALA A 428 25.16 5.65 -34.73
CA ALA A 428 26.60 5.74 -34.88
C ALA A 428 27.15 4.35 -35.19
N ALA A 429 26.93 3.89 -36.44
CA ALA A 429 27.78 2.90 -37.07
C ALA A 429 29.13 3.57 -37.38
N GLY A 430 29.97 3.71 -36.36
CA GLY A 430 31.32 4.28 -36.45
C GLY A 430 32.38 3.19 -36.32
N LYS A 431 33.07 2.93 -37.42
CA LYS A 431 34.18 1.98 -37.59
C LYS A 431 35.20 2.04 -36.45
N SER A 432 35.58 0.86 -35.94
CA SER A 432 36.76 0.71 -35.08
C SER A 432 38.04 0.87 -35.91
N SER A 433 38.83 1.90 -35.63
CA SER A 433 40.27 1.89 -35.86
C SER A 433 40.97 2.03 -34.53
N ARG A 434 41.86 1.07 -34.25
CA ARG A 434 42.91 1.13 -33.24
C ARG A 434 43.68 2.44 -33.40
N ASP A 435 44.04 3.07 -32.29
CA ASP A 435 45.45 3.29 -31.93
C ASP A 435 45.56 3.74 -30.45
N ASP A 436 46.65 3.29 -29.84
CA ASP A 436 47.01 3.37 -28.43
C ASP A 436 47.34 4.80 -27.95
N ALA A 437 47.10 5.08 -26.65
CA ALA A 437 48.16 5.35 -25.66
C ALA A 437 47.70 6.24 -24.48
N ASN A 438 48.11 5.80 -23.28
CA ASN A 438 48.49 6.61 -22.12
C ASN A 438 47.42 7.36 -21.31
N ALA A 439 47.07 6.80 -20.13
CA ALA A 439 47.08 7.53 -18.84
C ALA A 439 46.90 6.51 -17.70
N GLY A 440 47.80 6.56 -16.72
CA GLY A 440 47.97 5.55 -15.67
C GLY A 440 46.89 5.52 -14.58
N PRO A 441 46.87 4.45 -13.76
CA PRO A 441 46.00 4.36 -12.60
C PRO A 441 46.71 4.87 -11.33
N VAL A 442 46.03 5.70 -10.55
CA VAL A 442 46.37 6.04 -9.15
C VAL A 442 45.36 5.32 -8.22
N PRO A 443 45.79 4.80 -7.05
CA PRO A 443 45.31 3.54 -6.52
C PRO A 443 44.27 3.68 -5.40
N ILE A 444 43.45 2.64 -5.22
CA ILE A 444 42.71 2.38 -3.99
C ILE A 444 43.56 1.41 -3.16
N GLY A 445 44.15 1.92 -2.08
CA GLY A 445 44.84 1.13 -1.07
C GLY A 445 43.85 0.42 -0.14
N GLY A 446 44.23 -0.78 0.27
CA GLY A 446 43.47 -1.61 1.20
C GLY A 446 44.27 -2.85 1.53
N ASP A 447 45.19 -2.69 2.48
CA ASP A 447 46.06 -3.71 3.04
C ASP A 447 45.29 -4.94 3.57
N ASN A 448 45.83 -6.13 3.34
CA ASN A 448 45.78 -7.19 4.34
C ASN A 448 46.99 -8.14 4.17
N PRO A 449 47.78 -8.40 5.22
CA PRO A 449 49.00 -9.19 5.11
C PRO A 449 48.78 -10.69 5.30
N ASP A 450 49.33 -11.43 4.34
CA ASP A 450 50.31 -12.50 4.51
C ASP A 450 49.97 -13.76 5.35
N LYS A 451 49.96 -14.93 4.68
CA LYS A 451 50.97 -15.99 4.91
C LYS A 451 50.81 -17.22 3.97
N THR A 452 51.79 -17.34 3.06
CA THR A 452 52.60 -18.53 2.69
C THR A 452 51.95 -19.87 2.23
N ALA A 453 51.87 -20.05 0.90
CA ALA A 453 52.58 -21.04 0.00
C ALA A 453 52.74 -22.55 0.36
N PRO A 454 53.14 -23.45 -0.59
CA PRO A 454 52.73 -23.63 -2.01
C PRO A 454 52.55 -25.13 -2.44
N GLY A 455 51.98 -25.41 -3.61
CA GLY A 455 52.07 -26.75 -4.25
C GLY A 455 51.21 -26.99 -5.51
N LYS A 456 51.85 -26.95 -6.68
CA LYS A 456 51.40 -27.27 -8.08
C LYS A 456 51.01 -28.77 -8.31
N PRO A 457 50.57 -29.23 -9.52
CA PRO A 457 49.47 -28.84 -10.42
C PRO A 457 48.72 -30.11 -10.99
N PRO A 458 48.18 -30.19 -12.25
CA PRO A 458 46.75 -30.32 -12.52
C PRO A 458 46.34 -31.64 -13.24
N THR A 459 45.03 -31.91 -13.40
CA THR A 459 44.57 -32.76 -14.51
C THR A 459 43.08 -32.57 -14.90
N LYS A 460 42.93 -32.07 -16.13
CA LYS A 460 41.99 -32.42 -17.22
C LYS A 460 40.52 -32.81 -16.92
N ILE A 461 39.65 -31.99 -17.54
CA ILE A 461 38.29 -32.24 -18.05
C ILE A 461 38.29 -33.47 -19.01
N PRO A 462 37.14 -34.13 -19.23
CA PRO A 462 36.46 -33.82 -20.49
C PRO A 462 34.92 -33.72 -20.40
N ALA A 463 34.41 -32.93 -21.34
CA ALA A 463 33.01 -32.78 -21.73
C ALA A 463 32.47 -34.01 -22.49
N VAL A 464 31.18 -33.97 -22.85
CA VAL A 464 30.45 -34.59 -24.00
C VAL A 464 29.01 -34.87 -23.52
N SER A 465 28.00 -34.05 -23.86
CA SER A 465 27.22 -33.88 -25.10
C SER A 465 25.97 -34.76 -25.24
N ASN A 466 24.86 -34.09 -25.57
CA ASN A 466 23.77 -34.45 -26.48
C ASN A 466 22.79 -35.62 -26.15
N GLY A 467 21.49 -35.31 -26.32
CA GLY A 467 20.65 -36.11 -27.20
C GLY A 467 19.24 -36.47 -26.72
N ALA A 468 18.26 -35.70 -27.23
CA ALA A 468 16.97 -36.13 -27.80
C ALA A 468 15.91 -36.94 -27.00
N GLN A 469 14.70 -36.33 -27.00
CA GLN A 469 13.32 -36.85 -27.05
C GLN A 469 13.06 -38.02 -28.03
N PRO A 470 11.82 -38.57 -28.21
CA PRO A 470 10.55 -38.46 -27.46
C PRO A 470 9.77 -39.81 -27.31
N ASP A 471 8.52 -39.71 -26.79
CA ASP A 471 7.28 -40.36 -27.29
C ASP A 471 6.42 -41.25 -26.38
N SER A 472 5.11 -41.00 -26.54
CA SER A 472 3.91 -41.84 -26.31
C SER A 472 3.49 -42.14 -24.86
N ALA A 473 2.34 -41.65 -24.39
CA ALA A 473 0.94 -41.95 -24.73
C ALA A 473 0.46 -43.32 -24.20
N ALA A 474 -0.43 -43.31 -23.19
CA ALA A 474 -1.65 -44.13 -23.08
C ALA A 474 -2.29 -44.03 -21.68
N SER A 475 -3.53 -43.56 -21.63
CA SER A 475 -4.56 -44.01 -20.66
C SER A 475 -5.24 -45.25 -21.26
N PRO A 476 -5.91 -46.16 -20.51
CA PRO A 476 -7.25 -45.88 -19.96
C PRO A 476 -7.74 -46.70 -18.73
N ALA A 477 -8.95 -46.35 -18.28
CA ALA A 477 -10.02 -47.16 -17.62
C ALA A 477 -9.76 -47.70 -16.19
N ALA A 478 -10.56 -47.39 -15.15
CA ALA A 478 -12.01 -47.56 -14.88
C ALA A 478 -12.42 -48.97 -14.39
N ALA A 479 -12.85 -49.06 -13.12
CA ALA A 479 -13.78 -50.00 -12.45
C ALA A 479 -13.51 -49.90 -10.92
N ASP A 480 -14.38 -49.40 -10.05
CA ASP A 480 -15.68 -49.89 -9.55
C ASP A 480 -15.63 -51.13 -8.63
N HIS A 481 -16.40 -51.02 -7.55
CA HIS A 481 -16.82 -51.97 -6.51
C HIS A 481 -15.90 -52.32 -5.33
N GLY A 482 -16.47 -52.22 -4.12
CA GLY A 482 -16.06 -53.07 -2.99
C GLY A 482 -16.23 -52.48 -1.59
N THR A 483 -17.44 -52.58 -1.04
CA THR A 483 -17.76 -52.47 0.39
C THR A 483 -16.95 -53.46 1.27
N GLY A 484 -16.55 -53.06 2.48
CA GLY A 484 -16.08 -54.00 3.49
C GLY A 484 -15.52 -53.35 4.76
N SER A 485 -16.31 -53.38 5.84
CA SER A 485 -15.91 -53.06 7.21
C SER A 485 -14.98 -54.12 7.81
N ALA A 486 -13.97 -53.71 8.60
CA ALA A 486 -13.64 -54.23 9.94
C ALA A 486 -12.19 -53.90 10.38
N GLU A 487 -12.13 -53.14 11.49
CA GLU A 487 -11.22 -53.17 12.63
C GLU A 487 -9.78 -53.76 12.61
N LEU A 488 -8.89 -52.93 13.19
CA LEU A 488 -7.78 -53.21 14.12
C LEU A 488 -6.50 -53.91 13.59
N ASP A 489 -5.37 -53.18 13.55
CA ASP A 489 -4.33 -53.32 14.59
C ASP A 489 -3.27 -52.19 14.54
N LYS A 490 -2.52 -52.10 15.64
CA LYS A 490 -1.77 -50.99 16.25
C LYS A 490 -0.52 -50.51 15.49
N GLY A 491 -0.25 -49.20 15.63
CA GLY A 491 1.01 -48.56 15.25
C GLY A 491 1.28 -47.27 16.03
N SER A 492 1.37 -47.38 17.35
CA SER A 492 1.65 -46.28 18.29
C SER A 492 3.05 -45.67 18.08
N ARG A 493 3.12 -44.40 17.65
CA ARG A 493 4.32 -43.56 17.71
C ARG A 493 4.12 -42.44 18.73
N LYS A 494 4.82 -42.56 19.86
CA LYS A 494 4.84 -41.61 20.98
C LYS A 494 5.41 -40.25 20.54
N LEU A 495 4.61 -39.19 20.63
CA LEU A 495 5.09 -37.81 20.62
C LEU A 495 5.38 -37.35 22.05
N ARG A 496 6.57 -36.78 22.25
CA ARG A 496 7.03 -36.19 23.53
C ARG A 496 6.21 -34.94 23.89
N PRO A 497 5.83 -34.73 25.15
CA PRO A 497 5.28 -33.45 25.59
C PRO A 497 6.40 -32.40 25.73
N ARG A 498 6.19 -31.23 25.11
CA ARG A 498 7.01 -30.03 25.38
C ARG A 498 6.62 -29.47 26.74
N GLN A 499 7.63 -29.30 27.59
CA GLN A 499 7.54 -28.68 28.90
C GLN A 499 7.22 -27.19 28.76
N ALA A 500 6.26 -26.71 29.56
CA ALA A 500 5.99 -25.30 29.75
C ALA A 500 6.97 -24.73 30.79
N THR A 501 7.66 -23.66 30.43
CA THR A 501 8.53 -22.91 31.35
C THR A 501 7.72 -21.78 32.00
N PRO A 502 7.72 -21.63 33.34
CA PRO A 502 7.02 -20.52 33.99
C PRO A 502 7.90 -19.26 34.02
N ILE A 503 7.36 -18.14 33.54
CA ILE A 503 7.98 -16.82 33.68
C ILE A 503 7.79 -16.34 35.13
N LYS A 504 8.91 -16.22 35.85
CA LYS A 504 8.97 -15.64 37.19
C LYS A 504 8.75 -14.12 37.10
N ARG A 505 7.64 -13.61 37.65
CA ARG A 505 7.50 -12.18 37.99
C ARG A 505 8.39 -11.87 39.20
N LYS A 506 9.31 -10.92 39.04
CA LYS A 506 10.08 -10.35 40.15
C LYS A 506 9.16 -9.50 41.01
N LYS A 507 9.07 -9.89 42.28
CA LYS A 507 8.52 -9.14 43.40
C LYS A 507 9.56 -8.08 43.78
N GLN A 508 9.17 -6.81 43.87
CA GLN A 508 9.91 -5.79 44.60
C GLN A 508 8.96 -5.27 45.69
N GLU A 509 9.28 -5.64 46.93
CA GLU A 509 8.72 -5.12 48.16
C GLU A 509 9.78 -4.28 48.85
N GLY A 510 9.30 -3.26 49.58
CA GLY A 510 9.99 -2.53 50.64
C GLY A 510 9.95 -1.03 50.41
N ASP A 511 9.51 -0.16 51.32
CA ASP A 511 8.81 -0.25 52.61
C ASP A 511 8.30 1.18 52.89
N ALA A 512 7.01 1.34 53.20
CA ALA A 512 6.45 1.85 54.46
C ALA A 512 7.02 3.18 55.01
N PHE A 513 6.17 4.21 55.08
CA PHE A 513 5.85 4.94 56.33
C PHE A 513 4.70 5.95 56.11
N GLY A 514 3.74 5.99 57.05
CA GLY A 514 2.95 7.19 57.35
C GLY A 514 1.43 7.10 57.15
N ALA A 515 0.72 6.60 58.15
CA ALA A 515 -0.72 6.72 58.31
C ALA A 515 -1.11 8.12 58.84
N ALA A 516 -2.29 8.64 58.44
CA ALA A 516 -3.41 8.95 59.34
C ALA A 516 -4.43 9.98 58.76
N THR A 517 -5.71 9.57 58.82
CA THR A 517 -6.92 10.33 59.17
C THR A 517 -7.43 11.50 58.28
N ALA A 518 -8.62 11.29 57.70
CA ALA A 518 -9.68 12.30 57.48
C ALA A 518 -10.50 12.51 58.80
N PRO A 519 -11.55 13.38 58.92
CA PRO A 519 -12.28 14.15 57.89
C PRO A 519 -12.79 15.57 58.30
N LYS A 520 -13.65 16.16 57.44
CA LYS A 520 -14.60 17.31 57.60
C LYS A 520 -14.03 18.70 57.25
N THR A 521 -14.69 19.66 56.60
CA THR A 521 -16.08 19.86 56.10
C THR A 521 -16.09 21.07 55.14
N ALA A 522 -17.02 21.06 54.17
CA ALA A 522 -17.78 22.15 53.54
C ALA A 522 -17.25 23.60 53.52
N THR A 523 -17.21 24.25 52.35
CA THR A 523 -18.20 25.27 51.88
C THR A 523 -17.76 26.00 50.60
N ASP A 524 -18.74 26.18 49.70
CA ASP A 524 -18.98 27.30 48.76
C ASP A 524 -17.83 28.13 48.16
N SER A 525 -17.78 28.18 46.82
CA SER A 525 -18.19 29.37 46.05
C SER A 525 -17.87 29.24 44.54
N ALA A 526 -18.88 29.57 43.73
CA ALA A 526 -18.88 29.57 42.27
C ALA A 526 -18.29 30.89 41.68
N PRO A 527 -18.33 31.17 40.36
CA PRO A 527 -17.12 31.37 39.56
C PRO A 527 -16.89 32.83 39.12
N ARG A 528 -15.61 33.19 38.97
CA ARG A 528 -15.19 34.50 38.43
C ARG A 528 -15.23 34.52 36.90
N LYS A 529 -16.21 35.25 36.35
CA LYS A 529 -16.22 35.74 34.96
C LYS A 529 -15.04 36.69 34.73
N ARG A 530 -14.18 36.40 33.75
CA ARG A 530 -13.24 37.38 33.19
C ARG A 530 -13.75 37.88 31.85
N ARG A 531 -14.12 39.16 31.86
CA ARG A 531 -14.45 40.00 30.72
C ARG A 531 -13.13 40.67 30.30
N LEU A 532 -12.62 40.41 29.09
CA LEU A 532 -11.57 41.26 28.50
C LEU A 532 -12.15 42.04 27.32
N LYS A 533 -11.93 43.35 27.37
CA LYS A 533 -12.33 44.37 26.42
C LYS A 533 -11.39 44.36 25.21
N ARG A 534 -11.96 44.67 24.04
CA ARG A 534 -11.29 45.29 22.89
C ARG A 534 -10.67 46.64 23.29
N LEU A 535 -9.47 46.95 22.83
CA LEU A 535 -9.16 48.08 21.94
C LEU A 535 -7.64 48.21 21.72
N ASN A 536 -7.33 48.54 20.44
CA ASN A 536 -6.06 48.84 19.77
C ASN A 536 -5.16 47.66 19.44
#